data_AF-W7SBV5-F1
#
_entry.id   AF-W7SBV5-F1
#
_cell.length_a   1.000
_cell.length_b   1.000
_cell.length_c   1.000
_cell.angle_alpha   90.00
_cell.angle_beta   90.00
_cell.angle_gamma   90.00
#
_symmetry.space_group_name_H-M   'P 1'
#
loop_
_entity.id
_entity.type
_entity.pdbx_description
1 polymer ?
#
loop_
_entity_poly.entity_id
_entity_poly.type
_entity_poly.pdbx_seq_one_letter_code
_entity_poly.pdbx_strand_id
1 'polypeptide(L)'
;MSARPLWLYSQNRKSVRFIFNQRGPTYTAVDFGQGRTWFHGSVGEDPNYAGRQFQIRLDSLTGPVLGTITVMNTGGFDTYTDQSVPIAPTAGKHDVYLVALGSSPGVANLDFFTFS
;
A
#
# COMPACT_ATOMS: atom_id res chain seq x y z
N MET A 1 11.80 2.65 -7.40
CA MET A 1 12.36 1.68 -6.42
C MET A 1 11.21 0.83 -5.92
N SER A 2 11.35 -0.51 -5.89
CA SER A 2 10.33 -1.44 -5.40
C SER A 2 10.67 -1.82 -3.95
N ALA A 3 9.80 -1.47 -3.00
CA ALA A 3 9.94 -1.92 -1.62
C ALA A 3 9.34 -3.33 -1.51
N ARG A 4 10.13 -4.28 -1.00
CA ARG A 4 9.68 -5.67 -0.74
C ARG A 4 9.78 -5.97 0.75
N PRO A 5 8.78 -6.61 1.37
CA PRO A 5 8.84 -6.95 2.78
C PRO A 5 9.87 -8.04 3.04
N LEU A 6 10.66 -7.90 4.11
CA LEU A 6 11.68 -8.85 4.56
C LEU A 6 11.05 -10.02 5.36
N TRP A 7 10.03 -10.69 4.82
CA TRP A 7 9.50 -11.96 5.37
C TRP A 7 8.78 -12.77 4.28
N LEU A 8 9.38 -12.99 3.11
CA LEU A 8 8.92 -14.06 2.22
C LEU A 8 10.00 -14.43 1.20
N TYR A 9 10.82 -15.43 1.53
CA TYR A 9 11.65 -16.12 0.56
C TYR A 9 10.82 -17.25 -0.06
N SER A 10 10.16 -17.00 -1.18
CA SER A 10 9.72 -18.06 -2.10
C SER A 10 9.51 -17.45 -3.48
N GLN A 11 10.44 -17.78 -4.37
CA GLN A 11 10.41 -17.60 -5.82
C GLN A 11 9.03 -17.95 -6.43
N ASN A 12 8.72 -17.30 -7.57
CA ASN A 12 7.49 -17.35 -8.39
C ASN A 12 6.30 -16.47 -7.98
N ARG A 13 6.23 -15.22 -8.50
CA ARG A 13 5.00 -14.42 -8.77
C ARG A 13 3.79 -14.71 -7.85
N LYS A 14 3.97 -14.71 -6.53
CA LYS A 14 2.87 -14.90 -5.59
C LYS A 14 2.50 -13.54 -5.07
N SER A 15 1.44 -13.01 -5.65
CA SER A 15 0.59 -11.98 -5.05
C SER A 15 0.50 -12.23 -3.55
N VAL A 16 1.09 -11.34 -2.76
CA VAL A 16 0.94 -11.41 -1.32
C VAL A 16 -0.47 -10.94 -1.02
N ARG A 17 -1.36 -11.87 -0.65
CA ARG A 17 -2.70 -11.54 -0.17
C ARG A 17 -2.55 -10.83 1.18
N PHE A 18 -2.57 -9.50 1.17
CA PHE A 18 -2.54 -8.70 2.39
C PHE A 18 -3.96 -8.54 2.93
N ILE A 19 -4.33 -9.38 3.90
CA ILE A 19 -5.53 -9.14 4.72
C ILE A 19 -5.14 -8.17 5.84
N PHE A 20 -5.51 -6.90 5.70
CA PHE A 20 -5.20 -5.86 6.68
C PHE A 20 -6.16 -5.93 7.88
N ASN A 21 -5.80 -6.69 8.91
CA ASN A 21 -6.41 -6.57 10.24
C ASN A 21 -5.65 -5.53 11.06
N GLN A 22 -6.13 -4.28 11.16
CA GLN A 22 -5.68 -3.14 12.00
C GLN A 22 -4.15 -2.86 12.16
N ARG A 23 -3.29 -3.67 11.54
CA ARG A 23 -1.84 -3.71 11.68
C ARG A 23 -1.30 -4.19 10.33
N GLY A 24 -1.21 -3.27 9.38
CA GLY A 24 -0.69 -3.59 8.06
C GLY A 24 0.83 -3.84 8.05
N PRO A 25 1.39 -4.24 6.90
CA PRO A 25 2.82 -4.45 6.73
C PRO A 25 3.60 -3.13 6.89
N THR A 26 4.78 -3.24 7.50
CA THR A 26 5.78 -2.17 7.60
C THR A 26 6.88 -2.41 6.57
N TYR A 27 7.30 -1.34 5.90
CA TYR A 27 8.43 -1.33 4.97
C TYR A 27 9.49 -0.39 5.50
N THR A 28 10.65 -0.92 5.88
CA THR A 28 11.67 -0.15 6.59
C THR A 28 12.63 0.57 5.65
N ALA A 29 13.06 1.78 6.01
CA ALA A 29 14.08 2.56 5.31
C ALA A 29 13.82 2.76 3.79
N VAL A 30 12.56 3.01 3.41
CA VAL A 30 12.19 3.39 2.05
C VAL A 30 12.78 4.75 1.72
N ASP A 31 13.55 4.81 0.63
CA ASP A 31 14.24 6.02 0.18
C ASP A 31 13.37 6.80 -0.82
N PHE A 32 12.89 7.96 -0.39
CA PHE A 32 12.13 8.91 -1.20
C PHE A 32 13.05 9.86 -2.01
N GLY A 33 14.37 9.79 -1.82
CA GLY A 33 15.32 10.67 -2.50
C GLY A 33 15.10 12.13 -2.14
N GLN A 34 15.07 13.01 -3.15
CA GLN A 34 14.92 14.46 -2.96
C GLN A 34 13.48 14.94 -2.82
N GLY A 35 12.49 14.05 -2.91
CA GLY A 35 11.09 14.43 -2.90
C GLY A 35 10.26 13.54 -3.82
N ARG A 36 9.24 12.88 -3.25
CA ARG A 36 8.19 12.19 -4.00
C ARG A 36 6.84 12.78 -3.62
N THR A 37 5.94 12.82 -4.59
CA THR A 37 4.60 13.41 -4.44
C THR A 37 3.50 12.47 -4.86
N TRP A 38 3.83 11.27 -5.35
CA TRP A 38 2.86 10.26 -5.72
C TRP A 38 3.15 8.91 -5.10
N PHE A 39 2.08 8.21 -4.74
CA PHE A 39 2.07 6.77 -4.49
C PHE A 39 1.39 6.06 -5.66
N HIS A 40 1.94 4.92 -6.06
CA HIS A 40 1.36 4.02 -7.06
C HIS A 40 1.31 2.61 -6.46
N GLY A 41 0.12 2.01 -6.39
CA GLY A 41 -0.08 0.65 -5.90
C GLY A 41 -0.70 -0.23 -6.97
N SER A 42 -0.14 -1.41 -7.18
CA SER A 42 -0.75 -2.47 -7.99
C SER A 42 -1.68 -3.29 -7.09
N VAL A 43 -2.98 -3.06 -7.24
CA VAL A 43 -4.02 -3.53 -6.29
C VAL A 43 -5.05 -4.41 -6.99
N GLY A 44 -5.64 -5.34 -6.24
CA GLY A 44 -6.73 -6.19 -6.70
C GLY A 44 -7.94 -6.09 -5.76
N GLU A 45 -9.10 -5.74 -6.30
CA GLU A 45 -10.31 -5.46 -5.54
C GLU A 45 -11.57 -5.97 -6.24
N ASP A 46 -12.36 -6.72 -5.49
CA ASP A 46 -13.65 -7.23 -5.96
C ASP A 46 -14.72 -6.12 -5.96
N PRO A 47 -15.63 -6.11 -6.95
CA PRO A 47 -16.68 -5.10 -7.05
C PRO A 47 -17.54 -4.93 -5.79
N ASN A 48 -17.77 -6.00 -5.00
CA ASN A 48 -18.61 -5.95 -3.79
C ASN A 48 -17.95 -5.20 -2.63
N TYR A 49 -16.66 -4.91 -2.75
CA TYR A 49 -15.84 -4.35 -1.68
C TYR A 49 -15.15 -3.02 -2.07
N ALA A 50 -15.24 -2.63 -3.34
CA ALA A 50 -14.69 -1.39 -3.87
C ALA A 50 -15.10 -0.14 -3.06
N GLY A 51 -14.21 0.85 -3.03
CA GLY A 51 -14.40 2.09 -2.28
C GLY A 51 -13.79 2.06 -0.87
N ARG A 52 -13.19 0.94 -0.46
CA ARG A 52 -12.44 0.84 0.79
C ARG A 52 -11.12 1.60 0.72
N GLN A 53 -10.61 1.99 1.88
CA GLN A 53 -9.49 2.92 1.96
C GLN A 53 -8.36 2.42 2.85
N PHE A 54 -7.13 2.77 2.50
CA PHE A 54 -5.99 2.68 3.42
C PHE A 54 -5.16 3.96 3.40
N GLN A 55 -4.51 4.22 4.52
CA GLN A 55 -3.56 5.32 4.69
C GLN A 55 -2.14 4.85 4.48
N ILE A 56 -1.34 5.71 3.88
CA ILE A 56 0.12 5.61 3.80
C ILE A 56 0.65 6.50 4.92
N ARG A 57 1.39 5.93 5.87
CA ARG A 57 1.92 6.64 7.04
C ARG A 57 3.43 6.50 7.14
N LEU A 58 4.08 7.50 7.74
CA LEU A 58 5.52 7.48 8.00
C LEU A 58 5.86 7.14 9.45
N ASP A 59 6.96 6.40 9.61
CA ASP A 59 7.74 6.16 10.82
C ASP A 59 7.02 5.39 11.95
N SER A 60 5.69 5.40 11.99
CA SER A 60 4.89 4.56 12.90
C SER A 60 3.45 4.36 12.42
N LEU A 61 2.74 3.39 13.03
CA LEU A 61 1.31 3.15 12.79
C LEU A 61 0.42 4.38 13.06
N THR A 62 0.85 5.29 13.92
CA THR A 62 0.15 6.54 14.27
C THR A 62 0.86 7.79 13.74
N GLY A 63 1.90 7.62 12.91
CA GLY A 63 2.69 8.72 12.38
C GLY A 63 1.96 9.52 11.30
N PRO A 64 2.64 10.53 10.71
CA PRO A 64 2.04 11.41 9.72
C PRO A 64 1.40 10.64 8.57
N VAL A 65 0.18 11.03 8.18
CA VAL A 65 -0.49 10.48 6.99
C VAL A 65 0.06 11.21 5.76
N LEU A 66 0.67 10.46 4.85
CA LEU A 66 1.13 10.97 3.56
C LEU A 66 0.00 11.05 2.55
N GLY A 67 -0.90 10.07 2.56
CA GLY A 67 -2.04 10.04 1.66
C GLY A 67 -3.00 8.93 2.04
N THR A 68 -4.21 9.03 1.50
CA THR A 68 -5.27 8.02 1.65
C THR A 68 -5.67 7.58 0.26
N ILE A 69 -5.52 6.30 -0.05
CA ILE A 69 -6.01 5.73 -1.30
C ILE A 69 -7.37 5.10 -1.10
N THR A 70 -8.30 5.38 -2.01
CA THR A 70 -9.56 4.65 -2.16
C THR A 70 -9.34 3.62 -3.26
N VAL A 71 -9.47 2.34 -2.93
CA VAL A 71 -9.24 1.25 -3.89
C VAL A 71 -10.52 1.02 -4.68
N MET A 72 -10.44 1.24 -5.98
CA MET A 72 -11.52 1.03 -6.92
C MET A 72 -11.56 -0.41 -7.40
N ASN A 73 -12.73 -0.85 -7.85
CA ASN A 73 -12.96 -2.16 -8.46
C ASN A 73 -11.93 -2.44 -9.56
N THR A 74 -11.32 -3.62 -9.51
CA THR A 74 -10.38 -4.11 -10.54
C THR A 74 -10.90 -5.33 -11.30
N GLY A 75 -12.09 -5.82 -10.96
CA GLY A 75 -12.72 -7.01 -11.54
C GLY A 75 -12.51 -8.28 -10.71
N GLY A 76 -11.91 -8.17 -9.53
CA GLY A 76 -11.69 -9.28 -8.62
C GLY A 76 -10.37 -9.18 -7.84
N PHE A 77 -10.29 -9.87 -6.72
CA PHE A 77 -9.11 -9.85 -5.84
C PHE A 77 -7.80 -10.32 -6.50
N ASP A 78 -7.88 -11.14 -7.54
CA ASP A 78 -6.72 -11.64 -8.27
C ASP A 78 -6.49 -10.89 -9.62
N THR A 79 -7.28 -9.83 -9.90
CA THR A 79 -7.12 -8.96 -11.07
C THR A 79 -6.44 -7.66 -10.66
N TYR A 80 -5.17 -7.49 -10.99
CA TYR A 80 -4.37 -6.36 -10.52
C TYR A 80 -4.36 -5.18 -11.50
N THR A 81 -4.61 -3.98 -11.00
CA THR A 81 -4.48 -2.72 -11.74
C THR A 81 -3.71 -1.68 -10.92
N ASP A 82 -3.02 -0.78 -11.61
CA ASP A 82 -2.30 0.31 -10.96
C ASP A 82 -3.27 1.44 -10.59
N GLN A 83 -3.29 1.78 -9.31
CA GLN A 83 -4.05 2.93 -8.78
C GLN A 83 -3.11 3.88 -8.06
N SER A 84 -3.29 5.17 -8.29
CA SER A 84 -2.35 6.21 -7.86
C SER A 84 -3.06 7.30 -7.06
N VAL A 85 -2.37 7.85 -6.06
CA VAL A 85 -2.87 8.97 -5.26
C VAL A 85 -1.73 9.96 -4.98
N PRO A 86 -1.99 11.28 -4.98
CA PRO A 86 -1.02 12.23 -4.49
C PRO A 86 -0.73 11.97 -3.01
N ILE A 87 0.53 12.21 -2.62
CA ILE A 87 0.99 12.19 -1.25
C ILE A 87 1.61 13.53 -0.87
N ALA A 88 1.69 13.81 0.44
CA ALA A 88 2.49 14.91 0.95
C ALA A 88 3.95 14.76 0.48
N PRO A 89 4.60 15.85 0.00
CA PRO A 89 6.00 15.81 -0.43
C PRO A 89 6.89 15.20 0.65
N THR A 90 7.55 14.10 0.31
CA THR A 90 8.37 13.32 1.26
C THR A 90 9.75 13.09 0.67
N ALA A 91 10.81 13.32 1.44
CA ALA A 91 12.20 13.14 1.05
C ALA A 91 12.96 12.35 2.11
N GLY A 92 14.13 11.82 1.76
CA GLY A 92 14.94 11.03 2.68
C GLY A 92 14.41 9.61 2.90
N LYS A 93 14.90 8.95 3.96
CA LYS A 93 14.56 7.56 4.28
C LYS A 93 13.58 7.50 5.44
N HIS A 94 12.49 6.77 5.24
CA HIS A 94 11.45 6.59 6.25
C HIS A 94 10.94 5.15 6.29
N ASP A 95 10.38 4.76 7.43
CA ASP A 95 9.56 3.56 7.48
C ASP A 95 8.16 3.88 6.96
N VAL A 96 7.61 3.02 6.11
CA VAL A 96 6.28 3.19 5.52
C VAL A 96 5.32 2.16 6.12
N TYR A 97 4.18 2.66 6.60
CA TYR A 97 3.10 1.86 7.18
C TYR A 97 1.85 2.01 6.30
N LEU A 98 1.25 0.88 5.92
CA LEU A 98 -0.03 0.86 5.22
C LEU A 98 -1.14 0.48 6.20
N VAL A 99 -2.08 1.39 6.47
CA VAL A 99 -3.08 1.24 7.54
C VAL A 99 -4.48 1.26 6.96
N ALA A 100 -5.20 0.14 7.06
CA ALA A 100 -6.59 0.04 6.62
C ALA A 100 -7.52 0.98 7.41
N LEU A 101 -8.46 1.61 6.71
CA LEU A 101 -9.56 2.36 7.30
C LEU A 101 -10.85 1.53 7.23
N GLY A 102 -11.37 1.16 8.40
CA GLY A 102 -12.57 0.33 8.53
C GLY A 102 -12.29 -1.04 9.14
N SER A 103 -13.35 -1.84 9.29
CA SER A 103 -13.31 -3.20 9.84
C SER A 103 -13.38 -4.27 8.75
N SER A 104 -13.08 -5.52 9.14
CA SER A 104 -13.07 -6.79 8.38
C SER A 104 -13.99 -6.83 7.14
N PRO A 105 -13.55 -7.47 6.02
CA PRO A 105 -12.43 -8.40 5.86
C PRO A 105 -11.09 -7.80 5.38
N GLY A 106 -10.89 -6.48 5.44
CA GLY A 106 -9.70 -5.81 4.91
C GLY A 106 -10.02 -4.91 3.71
N VAL A 107 -9.01 -4.23 3.15
CA VAL A 107 -9.23 -3.17 2.15
C VAL A 107 -9.16 -3.67 0.72
N ALA A 108 -8.07 -4.32 0.32
CA ALA A 108 -7.82 -4.87 -1.01
C ALA A 108 -6.57 -5.78 -1.00
N ASN A 109 -6.34 -6.53 -2.08
CA ASN A 109 -5.04 -7.14 -2.33
C ASN A 109 -4.04 -6.09 -2.87
N LEU A 110 -2.76 -6.24 -2.53
CA LEU A 110 -1.67 -5.39 -3.00
C LEU A 110 -0.52 -6.28 -3.46
N ASP A 111 -0.03 -6.10 -4.68
CA ASP A 111 1.14 -6.85 -5.17
C ASP A 111 2.44 -6.08 -4.88
N PHE A 112 2.55 -4.86 -5.42
CA PHE A 112 3.67 -3.96 -5.18
C PHE A 112 3.22 -2.50 -5.14
N PHE A 113 4.11 -1.63 -4.69
CA PHE A 113 3.95 -0.20 -4.81
C PHE A 113 5.26 0.51 -5.11
N THR A 114 5.16 1.75 -5.57
CA THR A 114 6.27 2.67 -5.82
C THR A 114 5.88 4.10 -5.46
N PHE A 115 6.88 4.97 -5.38
CA PHE A 115 6.71 6.41 -5.24
C PHE A 115 7.37 7.14 -6.41
N SER A 116 6.74 8.21 -6.92
CA SER A 116 7.32 9.10 -7.94
C SER A 116 7.40 10.55 -7.51
#